data_AF-A0A257M5R8-F1
#
_entry.id   AF-A0A257M5R8-F1
#
_cell.length_a   1.000
_cell.length_b   1.000
_cell.length_c   1.000
_cell.angle_alpha   90.00
_cell.angle_beta   90.00
_cell.angle_gamma   90.00
#
_symmetry.space_group_name_H-M   'P 1'
#
loop_
_entity.id
_entity.type
_entity.pdbx_description
1 polymer ?
#
loop_
_entity_poly.entity_id
_entity_poly.type
_entity_poly.pdbx_seq_one_letter_code
_entity_poly.pdbx_strand_id
1 'polypeptide(L)'
;MTFSLYAFEPMIHGVRSMNPTKAIAVLAFACVLAGSSVVLGEIPLYSGGMDEKAVQEKRVKYPDRLKVLEEFRKNQAGRHAQADVASRAAILQETRKHLEHALLQDVFPAWYGTDWAFSGTSTKPGEGSIACGYFVSTCLTQVGFKVSRTKLAQQASQGIIETFMAKSERDVFAGGKSMEFIKGYLKKKGDGLYIVGLDSHVGFVSVSGDEMAFIHSSYYEPDSFVVAEKIDSKNPLSDSKYRVFGKILSDDMILGWLTQREYPVKTNP
;
A
#
# COMPACT_ATOMS: atom_id res chain seq x y z
N MET A 1 25.44 -61.38 1.42
CA MET A 1 24.84 -60.04 1.31
C MET A 1 24.43 -59.61 2.70
N THR A 2 25.24 -58.71 3.22
CA THR A 2 25.35 -58.09 4.55
C THR A 2 24.09 -57.32 4.99
N PHE A 3 23.68 -57.12 6.25
CA PHE A 3 23.91 -57.59 7.64
C PHE A 3 22.70 -56.94 8.41
N SER A 4 21.84 -57.69 9.12
CA SER A 4 21.86 -57.98 10.57
C SER A 4 21.58 -56.81 11.55
N LEU A 5 20.49 -56.98 12.31
CA LEU A 5 20.27 -56.82 13.78
C LEU A 5 20.99 -55.69 14.56
N TYR A 6 20.26 -54.98 15.43
CA TYR A 6 20.16 -55.30 16.87
C TYR A 6 19.40 -54.20 17.63
N ALA A 7 18.43 -54.60 18.44
CA ALA A 7 17.86 -53.82 19.52
C ALA A 7 18.76 -53.95 20.77
N PHE A 8 18.94 -52.85 21.51
CA PHE A 8 19.57 -52.84 22.83
C PHE A 8 18.75 -51.94 23.76
N GLU A 9 18.09 -52.57 24.75
CA GLU A 9 17.66 -51.92 25.99
C GLU A 9 18.87 -51.64 26.88
N PRO A 10 18.81 -50.62 27.76
CA PRO A 10 19.57 -50.64 28.99
C PRO A 10 18.68 -50.64 30.23
N MET A 11 19.09 -51.54 31.12
CA MET A 11 18.67 -51.83 32.47
C MET A 11 18.91 -50.64 33.41
N ILE A 12 17.91 -50.27 34.21
CA ILE A 12 18.05 -49.36 35.37
C ILE A 12 18.79 -50.11 36.48
N HIS A 13 19.81 -49.51 37.11
CA HIS A 13 20.13 -49.59 38.56
C HIS A 13 21.27 -48.61 38.88
N GLY A 14 21.10 -47.76 39.90
CA GLY A 14 22.21 -46.98 40.49
C GLY A 14 21.84 -45.58 40.96
N VAL A 15 21.14 -45.49 42.10
CA VAL A 15 20.95 -44.22 42.83
C VAL A 15 22.22 -43.89 43.60
N ARG A 16 22.83 -42.72 43.32
CA ARG A 16 23.68 -41.97 44.27
C ARG A 16 23.40 -40.47 44.16
N SER A 17 23.33 -39.86 45.33
CA SER A 17 22.87 -38.53 45.74
C SER A 17 23.70 -37.32 45.24
N MET A 18 23.10 -36.12 45.35
CA MET A 18 23.57 -34.72 45.17
C MET A 18 23.42 -34.16 43.73
N ASN A 19 22.90 -32.97 43.40
CA ASN A 19 22.53 -31.71 44.07
C ASN A 19 21.56 -30.94 43.11
N PRO A 20 20.55 -30.15 43.53
CA PRO A 20 19.49 -29.68 42.63
C PRO A 20 19.76 -28.26 42.12
N THR A 21 20.35 -28.10 40.94
CA THR A 21 20.13 -26.92 40.07
C THR A 21 20.88 -27.08 38.76
N LYS A 22 20.13 -27.26 37.66
CA LYS A 22 20.42 -26.87 36.26
C LYS A 22 19.54 -27.71 35.33
N ALA A 23 18.47 -27.12 34.81
CA ALA A 23 17.77 -27.66 33.64
C ALA A 23 18.26 -26.88 32.41
N ILE A 24 18.98 -27.57 31.53
CA ILE A 24 19.29 -27.15 30.16
C ILE A 24 18.17 -27.71 29.29
N ALA A 25 17.40 -26.85 28.62
CA ALA A 25 16.48 -27.26 27.58
C ALA A 25 17.19 -27.15 26.22
N VAL A 26 17.26 -28.32 25.60
CA VAL A 26 17.76 -28.71 24.28
C VAL A 26 17.38 -27.74 23.14
N LEU A 27 18.37 -27.40 22.30
CA LEU A 27 18.19 -26.75 21.00
C LEU A 27 17.24 -27.59 20.12
N ALA A 28 16.06 -27.06 19.81
CA ALA A 28 15.27 -27.49 18.67
C ALA A 28 15.75 -26.70 17.44
N PHE A 29 16.54 -27.34 16.58
CA PHE A 29 16.84 -26.83 15.25
C PHE A 29 15.60 -27.04 14.38
N ALA A 30 14.71 -26.05 14.35
CA ALA A 30 13.60 -26.03 13.41
C ALA A 30 14.15 -25.70 12.02
N CYS A 31 14.26 -26.72 11.17
CA CYS A 31 14.47 -26.57 9.74
C CYS A 31 13.21 -25.92 9.14
N VAL A 32 13.25 -24.60 8.93
CA VAL A 32 12.17 -23.89 8.23
C VAL A 32 12.28 -24.25 6.76
N LEU A 33 11.40 -25.12 6.29
CA LEU A 33 11.12 -25.26 4.87
C LEU A 33 10.58 -23.91 4.38
N ALA A 34 11.34 -23.27 3.49
CA ALA A 34 10.91 -22.08 2.77
C ALA A 34 9.79 -22.47 1.80
N GLY A 35 8.57 -22.58 2.33
CA GLY A 35 7.38 -22.44 1.51
C GLY A 35 7.34 -20.99 1.06
N SER A 36 7.32 -20.75 -0.26
CA SER A 36 7.05 -19.45 -0.83
C SER A 36 5.64 -19.01 -0.42
N SER A 37 5.50 -18.41 0.76
CA SER A 37 4.29 -17.70 1.14
C SER A 37 4.18 -16.55 0.15
N VAL A 38 3.23 -16.66 -0.79
CA VAL A 38 2.80 -15.54 -1.61
C VAL A 38 2.39 -14.46 -0.61
N VAL A 39 3.21 -13.41 -0.49
CA VAL A 39 2.88 -12.27 0.35
C VAL A 39 1.79 -11.54 -0.40
N LEU A 40 0.54 -11.81 -0.02
CA LEU A 40 -0.60 -11.06 -0.54
C LEU A 40 -0.42 -9.57 -0.20
N GLY A 41 -0.88 -8.72 -1.10
CA GLY A 41 -1.03 -7.29 -0.85
C GLY A 41 -1.93 -7.03 0.34
N GLU A 42 -1.94 -5.80 0.82
CA GLU A 42 -2.79 -5.47 1.94
C GLU A 42 -4.25 -5.30 1.51
N ILE A 43 -5.17 -5.92 2.24
CA ILE A 43 -6.60 -5.84 1.95
C ILE A 43 -7.09 -4.44 2.33
N PRO A 44 -7.73 -3.69 1.40
CA PRO A 44 -8.25 -2.36 1.68
C PRO A 44 -9.42 -2.42 2.67
N LEU A 45 -9.58 -1.38 3.49
CA LEU A 45 -10.82 -1.15 4.23
C LEU A 45 -11.86 -0.54 3.28
N TYR A 46 -12.84 -1.33 2.85
CA TYR A 46 -13.96 -0.82 2.07
C TYR A 46 -14.82 0.14 2.90
N SER A 47 -15.21 1.28 2.32
CA SER A 47 -15.99 2.29 3.06
C SER A 47 -17.35 1.75 3.52
N GLY A 48 -18.00 0.90 2.72
CA GLY A 48 -19.27 0.25 3.10
C GLY A 48 -19.16 -0.71 4.29
N GLY A 49 -17.94 -1.08 4.71
CA GLY A 49 -17.67 -1.89 5.89
C GLY A 49 -17.29 -1.08 7.14
N MET A 50 -17.27 0.25 7.05
CA MET A 50 -16.90 1.13 8.15
C MET A 50 -18.10 1.98 8.59
N ASP A 51 -18.43 1.93 9.88
CA ASP A 51 -19.40 2.85 10.46
C ASP A 51 -18.79 4.25 10.71
N GLU A 52 -19.65 5.24 10.98
CA GLU A 52 -19.22 6.62 11.24
C GLU A 52 -18.23 6.73 12.40
N LYS A 53 -18.40 5.88 13.44
CA LYS A 53 -17.52 5.87 14.60
C LYS A 53 -16.11 5.41 14.22
N ALA A 54 -15.99 4.33 13.46
CA ALA A 54 -14.71 3.82 12.98
C ALA A 54 -13.99 4.84 12.08
N VAL A 55 -14.72 5.52 11.19
CA VAL A 55 -14.18 6.62 10.38
C VAL A 55 -13.71 7.77 11.27
N GLN A 56 -14.51 8.18 12.25
CA GLN A 56 -14.15 9.25 13.17
C GLN A 56 -12.90 8.92 14.01
N GLU A 57 -12.75 7.67 14.44
CA GLU A 57 -11.53 7.21 15.13
C GLU A 57 -10.28 7.33 14.24
N LYS A 58 -10.40 7.03 12.94
CA LYS A 58 -9.31 7.23 11.97
C LYS A 58 -8.97 8.71 11.82
N ARG A 59 -9.97 9.58 11.72
CA ARG A 59 -9.79 11.05 11.63
C ARG A 59 -9.06 11.62 12.84
N VAL A 60 -9.46 11.22 14.05
CA VAL A 60 -8.81 11.66 15.30
C VAL A 60 -7.34 11.25 15.34
N LYS A 61 -7.01 10.02 14.90
CA LYS A 61 -5.64 9.49 14.91
C LYS A 61 -4.79 9.99 13.73
N TYR A 62 -5.40 10.58 12.70
CA TYR A 62 -4.74 10.94 11.45
C TYR A 62 -3.46 11.79 11.63
N PRO A 63 -3.47 12.90 12.40
CA PRO A 63 -2.28 13.72 12.57
C PRO A 63 -1.12 12.97 13.23
N ASP A 64 -1.41 12.10 14.20
CA ASP A 64 -0.38 11.32 14.90
C ASP A 64 0.15 10.17 14.03
N ARG A 65 -0.70 9.55 13.20
CA ARG A 65 -0.27 8.56 12.21
C ARG A 65 0.72 9.15 11.20
N LEU A 66 0.51 10.39 10.75
CA LEU A 66 1.46 11.07 9.87
C LEU A 66 2.81 11.33 10.55
N LYS A 67 2.83 11.70 11.85
CA LYS A 67 4.08 11.86 12.61
C LYS A 67 4.84 10.55 12.74
N VAL A 68 4.15 9.47 13.11
CA VAL A 68 4.73 8.12 13.22
C VAL A 68 5.34 7.69 11.89
N LEU A 69 4.66 7.96 10.77
CA LEU A 69 5.15 7.62 9.44
C LEU A 69 6.40 8.42 9.06
N GLU A 70 6.48 9.69 9.43
CA GLU A 70 7.67 10.53 9.22
C GLU A 70 8.86 10.08 10.08
N GLU A 71 8.63 9.66 11.32
CA GLU A 71 9.67 9.06 12.16
C GLU A 71 10.17 7.73 11.59
N PHE A 72 9.25 6.88 11.14
CA PHE A 72 9.58 5.64 10.43
C PHE A 72 10.44 5.92 9.20
N ARG A 73 10.08 6.92 8.37
CA ARG A 73 10.87 7.35 7.22
C ARG A 73 12.31 7.67 7.58
N LYS A 74 12.51 8.50 8.61
CA LYS A 74 13.85 8.93 9.05
C LYS A 74 14.67 7.73 9.52
N ASN A 75 14.07 6.81 10.26
CA ASN A 75 14.73 5.59 10.70
C ASN A 75 15.17 4.72 9.51
N GLN A 76 14.26 4.43 8.59
CA GLN A 76 14.56 3.62 7.40
C GLN A 76 15.59 4.28 6.49
N ALA A 77 15.58 5.62 6.38
CA ALA A 77 16.59 6.35 5.62
C ALA A 77 17.99 6.18 6.24
N GLY A 78 18.10 6.26 7.57
CA GLY A 78 19.34 5.99 8.29
C GLY A 78 19.84 4.55 8.10
N ARG A 79 18.93 3.57 8.24
CA ARG A 79 19.22 2.15 7.98
C ARG A 79 19.71 1.92 6.54
N HIS A 80 18.99 2.45 5.56
CA HIS A 80 19.32 2.27 4.14
C HIS A 80 20.68 2.89 3.78
N ALA A 81 21.01 4.06 4.34
CA ALA A 81 22.28 4.74 4.09
C ALA A 81 23.49 3.91 4.54
N GLN A 82 23.37 3.20 5.67
CA GLN A 82 24.45 2.41 6.28
C GLN A 82 24.48 0.95 5.82
N ALA A 83 23.41 0.47 5.19
CA ALA A 83 23.23 -0.91 4.76
C ALA A 83 24.09 -1.29 3.55
N ASP A 84 24.50 -2.56 3.51
CA ASP A 84 25.01 -3.21 2.31
C ASP A 84 23.91 -3.42 1.24
N VAL A 85 24.29 -3.92 0.07
CA VAL A 85 23.38 -4.08 -1.08
C VAL A 85 22.21 -5.02 -0.77
N ALA A 86 22.46 -6.15 -0.11
CA ALA A 86 21.41 -7.13 0.20
C ALA A 86 20.42 -6.57 1.22
N SER A 87 20.93 -5.89 2.25
CA SER A 87 20.15 -5.27 3.30
C SER A 87 19.31 -4.09 2.78
N ARG A 88 19.81 -3.33 1.79
CA ARG A 88 19.04 -2.25 1.15
C ARG A 88 17.77 -2.76 0.49
N ALA A 89 17.85 -3.85 -0.27
CA ALA A 89 16.66 -4.43 -0.91
C ALA A 89 15.60 -4.85 0.12
N ALA A 90 16.02 -5.48 1.22
CA ALA A 90 15.11 -5.84 2.31
C ALA A 90 14.47 -4.61 2.98
N ILE A 91 15.25 -3.54 3.22
CA ILE A 91 14.75 -2.28 3.77
C ILE A 91 13.72 -1.63 2.84
N LEU A 92 13.96 -1.61 1.53
CA LEU A 92 13.00 -1.06 0.56
C LEU A 92 11.69 -1.88 0.58
N GLN A 93 11.78 -3.20 0.67
CA GLN A 93 10.60 -4.06 0.77
C GLN A 93 9.82 -3.86 2.08
N GLU A 94 10.50 -3.78 3.22
CA GLU A 94 9.90 -3.48 4.53
C GLU A 94 9.20 -2.10 4.50
N THR A 95 9.89 -1.10 3.96
CA THR A 95 9.39 0.27 3.84
C THR A 95 8.16 0.33 2.95
N ARG A 96 8.17 -0.34 1.79
CA ARG A 96 7.02 -0.44 0.89
C ARG A 96 5.80 -0.98 1.62
N LYS A 97 5.94 -2.11 2.30
CA LYS A 97 4.82 -2.75 3.03
C LYS A 97 4.27 -1.82 4.10
N HIS A 98 5.13 -1.17 4.88
CA HIS A 98 4.69 -0.26 5.93
C HIS A 98 3.98 0.99 5.38
N LEU A 99 4.47 1.54 4.27
CA LEU A 99 3.85 2.71 3.64
C LEU A 99 2.52 2.36 2.97
N GLU A 100 2.43 1.19 2.33
CA GLU A 100 1.17 0.66 1.79
C GLU A 100 0.14 0.44 2.90
N HIS A 101 0.56 -0.16 4.02
CA HIS A 101 -0.26 -0.31 5.23
C HIS A 101 -0.78 1.02 5.75
N ALA A 102 0.11 2.00 5.95
CA ALA A 102 -0.29 3.32 6.43
C ALA A 102 -1.31 3.97 5.48
N LEU A 103 -1.12 3.85 4.16
CA LEU A 103 -2.06 4.39 3.18
C LEU A 103 -3.44 3.72 3.28
N LEU A 104 -3.49 2.38 3.26
CA LEU A 104 -4.73 1.61 3.19
C LEU A 104 -5.49 1.53 4.51
N GLN A 105 -4.78 1.51 5.65
CA GLN A 105 -5.39 1.31 6.96
C GLN A 105 -5.56 2.60 7.74
N ASP A 106 -4.70 3.61 7.57
CA ASP A 106 -4.75 4.83 8.37
C ASP A 106 -5.14 6.06 7.54
N VAL A 107 -4.54 6.26 6.37
CA VAL A 107 -4.70 7.49 5.59
C VAL A 107 -6.03 7.52 4.86
N PHE A 108 -6.28 6.60 3.92
CA PHE A 108 -7.51 6.61 3.13
C PHE A 108 -8.77 6.50 4.00
N PRO A 109 -8.81 5.63 5.03
CA PRO A 109 -10.00 5.49 5.86
C PRO A 109 -10.38 6.74 6.65
N ALA A 110 -9.43 7.60 7.00
CA ALA A 110 -9.74 8.88 7.63
C ALA A 110 -10.50 9.81 6.66
N TRP A 111 -10.22 9.71 5.36
CA TRP A 111 -10.87 10.53 4.33
C TRP A 111 -12.26 10.06 3.95
N TYR A 112 -12.65 8.83 4.24
CA TYR A 112 -13.98 8.32 3.85
C TYR A 112 -15.11 9.24 4.33
N GLY A 113 -16.08 9.50 3.44
CA GLY A 113 -17.19 10.42 3.69
C GLY A 113 -16.81 11.91 3.69
N THR A 114 -15.59 12.30 3.30
CA THR A 114 -15.29 13.72 3.02
C THR A 114 -15.97 14.11 1.72
N ASP A 115 -16.74 15.19 1.73
CA ASP A 115 -17.52 15.62 0.56
C ASP A 115 -16.64 15.84 -0.67
N TRP A 116 -17.20 15.54 -1.83
CA TRP A 116 -16.59 15.91 -3.10
C TRP A 116 -17.11 17.28 -3.56
N ALA A 117 -16.20 18.07 -4.13
CA ALA A 117 -16.56 19.20 -4.98
C ALA A 117 -15.48 19.37 -6.04
N PHE A 118 -15.85 19.84 -7.24
CA PHE A 118 -14.89 20.10 -8.32
C PHE A 118 -13.79 21.10 -7.91
N SER A 119 -14.14 22.12 -7.13
CA SER A 119 -13.21 23.11 -6.55
C SER A 119 -12.70 22.73 -5.16
N GLY A 120 -13.00 21.51 -4.69
CA GLY A 120 -12.64 21.04 -3.37
C GLY A 120 -11.13 20.95 -3.18
N THR A 121 -10.60 21.63 -2.17
CA THR A 121 -9.15 21.69 -1.90
C THR A 121 -8.80 21.34 -0.46
N SER A 122 -9.69 20.67 0.28
CA SER A 122 -9.48 20.34 1.69
C SER A 122 -8.12 19.67 1.95
N THR A 123 -7.51 20.05 3.07
CA THR A 123 -6.25 19.48 3.57
C THR A 123 -6.47 18.59 4.79
N LYS A 124 -7.72 18.41 5.22
CA LYS A 124 -8.08 17.66 6.41
C LYS A 124 -9.22 16.69 6.14
N PRO A 125 -9.09 15.42 6.54
CA PRO A 125 -10.16 14.44 6.39
C PRO A 125 -11.43 14.86 7.16
N GLY A 126 -12.59 14.76 6.53
CA GLY A 126 -13.90 15.08 7.11
C GLY A 126 -14.23 16.58 7.23
N GLU A 127 -13.35 17.48 6.78
CA GLU A 127 -13.62 18.93 6.76
C GLU A 127 -13.73 19.44 5.32
N GLY A 128 -14.81 20.18 5.02
CA GLY A 128 -15.05 20.76 3.69
C GLY A 128 -15.11 19.70 2.59
N SER A 129 -14.68 20.08 1.40
CA SER A 129 -14.74 19.21 0.21
C SER A 129 -13.37 19.01 -0.46
N ILE A 130 -13.17 17.88 -1.12
CA ILE A 130 -11.92 17.54 -1.82
C ILE A 130 -12.16 16.99 -3.24
N ALA A 131 -11.54 17.60 -4.25
CA ALA A 131 -11.60 17.10 -5.63
C ALA A 131 -10.68 15.87 -5.81
N CYS A 132 -10.88 15.10 -6.87
CA CYS A 132 -10.15 13.85 -7.11
C CYS A 132 -8.62 14.01 -7.21
N GLY A 133 -8.14 14.99 -7.97
CA GLY A 133 -6.71 15.30 -8.06
C GLY A 133 -6.13 15.78 -6.74
N TYR A 134 -6.90 16.57 -5.97
CA TYR A 134 -6.49 17.01 -4.63
C TYR A 134 -6.50 15.87 -3.62
N PHE A 135 -7.39 14.89 -3.71
CA PHE A 135 -7.36 13.71 -2.86
C PHE A 135 -6.05 12.94 -3.06
N VAL A 136 -5.72 12.59 -4.31
CA VAL A 136 -4.47 11.89 -4.64
C VAL A 136 -3.25 12.69 -4.19
N SER A 137 -3.18 13.98 -4.52
CA SER A 137 -2.02 14.80 -4.17
C SER A 137 -1.90 15.05 -2.67
N THR A 138 -3.01 15.21 -1.96
CA THR A 138 -3.02 15.38 -0.50
C THR A 138 -2.52 14.12 0.19
N CYS A 139 -3.02 12.94 -0.17
CA CYS A 139 -2.56 11.68 0.41
C CYS A 139 -1.05 11.49 0.21
N LEU A 140 -0.54 11.65 -1.02
CA LEU A 140 0.88 11.45 -1.31
C LEU A 140 1.78 12.48 -0.61
N THR A 141 1.39 13.75 -0.59
CA THR A 141 2.18 14.80 0.06
C THR A 141 2.19 14.66 1.58
N GLN A 142 1.05 14.32 2.18
CA GLN A 142 0.95 14.18 3.64
C GLN A 142 1.66 12.93 4.18
N VAL A 143 1.79 11.86 3.39
CA VAL A 143 2.68 10.73 3.74
C VAL A 143 4.16 10.98 3.46
N GLY A 144 4.53 12.18 3.00
CA GLY A 144 5.94 12.61 2.92
C GLY A 144 6.59 12.53 1.54
N PHE A 145 5.85 12.30 0.45
CA PHE A 145 6.39 12.49 -0.90
C PHE A 145 6.61 13.98 -1.18
N LYS A 146 7.83 14.34 -1.58
CA LYS A 146 8.20 15.72 -1.90
C LYS A 146 7.75 16.10 -3.31
N VAL A 147 6.48 16.45 -3.44
CA VAL A 147 5.83 16.87 -4.69
C VAL A 147 4.92 18.08 -4.43
N SER A 148 4.76 18.97 -5.41
CA SER A 148 3.85 20.11 -5.25
C SER A 148 2.39 19.64 -5.27
N ARG A 149 1.71 19.74 -4.12
CA ARG A 149 0.29 19.35 -3.96
C ARG A 149 -0.62 19.97 -5.02
N THR A 150 -0.55 21.29 -5.17
CA THR A 150 -1.42 22.07 -6.07
C THR A 150 -1.11 21.77 -7.52
N LYS A 151 0.18 21.83 -7.93
CA LYS A 151 0.55 21.57 -9.32
C LYS A 151 0.19 20.15 -9.74
N LEU A 152 0.38 19.17 -8.84
CA LEU A 152 0.01 17.78 -9.09
C LEU A 152 -1.50 17.62 -9.23
N ALA A 153 -2.30 18.19 -8.32
CA ALA A 153 -3.75 18.10 -8.35
C ALA A 153 -4.37 18.70 -9.63
N GLN A 154 -3.72 19.69 -10.23
CA GLN A 154 -4.18 20.39 -11.42
C GLN A 154 -3.75 19.72 -12.74
N GLN A 155 -2.94 18.66 -12.69
CA GLN A 155 -2.58 17.90 -13.89
C GLN A 155 -3.80 17.12 -14.41
N ALA A 156 -3.80 16.85 -15.72
CA ALA A 156 -4.61 15.77 -16.26
C ALA A 156 -4.24 14.45 -15.56
N SER A 157 -5.20 13.51 -15.49
CA SER A 157 -5.05 12.26 -14.72
C SER A 157 -3.78 11.46 -15.08
N GLN A 158 -3.43 11.38 -16.37
CA GLN A 158 -2.19 10.77 -16.83
C GLN A 158 -0.94 11.55 -16.39
N GLY A 159 -1.00 12.88 -16.37
CA GLY A 159 0.11 13.75 -15.92
C GLY A 159 0.45 13.56 -14.44
N ILE A 160 -0.53 13.21 -13.61
CA ILE A 160 -0.31 12.81 -12.21
C ILE A 160 0.58 11.56 -12.17
N ILE A 161 0.27 10.55 -12.97
CA ILE A 161 1.05 9.30 -13.02
C ILE A 161 2.46 9.55 -13.58
N GLU A 162 2.57 10.41 -14.61
CA GLU A 162 3.84 10.80 -15.24
C GLU A 162 4.83 11.47 -14.30
N THR A 163 4.34 12.05 -13.20
CA THR A 163 5.20 12.67 -12.20
C THR A 163 6.06 11.63 -11.45
N PHE A 164 5.59 10.38 -11.35
CA PHE A 164 6.21 9.36 -10.50
C PHE A 164 6.92 8.25 -11.27
N MET A 165 6.70 8.10 -12.58
CA MET A 165 7.21 6.98 -13.35
C MET A 165 7.33 7.28 -14.84
N ALA A 166 8.19 6.52 -15.51
CA ALA A 166 8.42 6.64 -16.95
C ALA A 166 7.23 6.12 -17.78
N LYS A 167 7.23 6.42 -19.09
CA LYS A 167 6.21 5.91 -20.02
C LYS A 167 6.16 4.38 -20.08
N SER A 168 7.31 3.72 -19.98
CA SER A 168 7.42 2.25 -20.01
C SER A 168 6.86 1.55 -18.78
N GLU A 169 6.60 2.28 -17.70
CA GLU A 169 6.11 1.73 -16.43
C GLU A 169 4.59 1.91 -16.26
N ARG A 170 3.95 2.53 -17.25
CA ARG A 170 2.52 2.85 -17.28
C ARG A 170 1.81 2.00 -18.32
N ASP A 171 0.61 1.58 -18.00
CA ASP A 171 -0.19 0.75 -18.88
C ASP A 171 -1.49 1.49 -19.23
N VAL A 172 -1.70 1.72 -20.53
CA VAL A 172 -2.81 2.51 -21.07
C VAL A 172 -3.79 1.59 -21.78
N PHE A 173 -5.06 1.65 -21.38
CA PHE A 173 -6.15 0.92 -21.99
C PHE A 173 -7.20 1.90 -22.51
N ALA A 174 -7.31 1.99 -23.83
CA ALA A 174 -8.34 2.75 -24.51
C ALA A 174 -9.41 1.83 -25.14
N GLY A 175 -10.56 2.40 -25.48
CA GLY A 175 -11.62 1.70 -26.21
C GLY A 175 -12.55 0.85 -25.33
N GLY A 176 -12.65 1.15 -24.02
CA GLY A 176 -13.66 0.53 -23.16
C GLY A 176 -13.44 -0.96 -22.88
N LYS A 177 -12.19 -1.35 -22.54
CA LYS A 177 -11.91 -2.73 -22.10
C LYS A 177 -12.81 -3.10 -20.91
N SER A 178 -13.31 -4.34 -20.90
CA SER A 178 -14.22 -4.84 -19.87
C SER A 178 -13.54 -4.91 -18.50
N MET A 179 -14.32 -4.84 -17.42
CA MET A 179 -13.78 -4.99 -16.07
C MET A 179 -13.19 -6.37 -15.79
N GLU A 180 -13.67 -7.42 -16.47
CA GLU A 180 -13.05 -8.75 -16.42
C GLU A 180 -11.60 -8.70 -16.95
N PHE A 181 -11.39 -8.06 -18.10
CA PHE A 181 -10.05 -7.85 -18.65
C PHE A 181 -9.18 -7.02 -17.70
N ILE A 182 -9.71 -5.93 -17.15
CA ILE A 182 -8.97 -5.04 -16.23
C ILE A 182 -8.56 -5.79 -14.94
N LYS A 183 -9.46 -6.55 -14.33
CA LYS A 183 -9.14 -7.38 -13.14
C LYS A 183 -8.08 -8.43 -13.46
N GLY A 184 -8.23 -9.16 -14.58
CA GLY A 184 -7.25 -10.14 -15.02
C GLY A 184 -5.86 -9.52 -15.27
N TYR A 185 -5.83 -8.32 -15.85
CA TYR A 185 -4.61 -7.55 -16.04
C TYR A 185 -3.97 -7.15 -14.70
N LEU A 186 -4.73 -6.56 -13.77
CA LEU A 186 -4.21 -6.12 -12.47
C LEU A 186 -3.69 -7.29 -11.63
N LYS A 187 -4.40 -8.43 -11.64
CA LYS A 187 -3.95 -9.67 -10.99
C LYS A 187 -2.59 -10.13 -11.54
N LYS A 188 -2.40 -10.06 -12.86
CA LYS A 188 -1.12 -10.40 -13.51
C LYS A 188 -0.01 -9.37 -13.21
N LYS A 189 -0.35 -8.09 -13.13
CA LYS A 189 0.59 -7.01 -12.77
C LYS A 189 1.03 -7.11 -11.30
N GLY A 190 0.21 -7.72 -10.47
CA GLY A 190 0.51 -8.18 -9.12
C GLY A 190 0.15 -7.18 -8.04
N ASP A 191 0.08 -7.69 -6.82
CA ASP A 191 -0.40 -6.98 -5.63
C ASP A 191 0.32 -5.67 -5.33
N GLY A 192 -0.41 -4.71 -4.77
CA GLY A 192 0.08 -3.41 -4.34
C GLY A 192 -0.88 -2.27 -4.69
N LEU A 193 -0.37 -1.05 -4.55
CA LEU A 193 -1.13 0.18 -4.80
C LEU A 193 -0.80 0.79 -6.17
N TYR A 194 -1.84 1.27 -6.85
CA TYR A 194 -1.77 1.90 -8.16
C TYR A 194 -2.40 3.27 -8.09
N ILE A 195 -1.88 4.23 -8.85
CA ILE A 195 -2.67 5.39 -9.28
C ILE A 195 -3.37 4.97 -10.59
N VAL A 196 -4.66 5.27 -10.67
CA VAL A 196 -5.44 5.10 -11.89
C VAL A 196 -5.91 6.46 -12.39
N GLY A 197 -5.62 6.75 -13.65
CA GLY A 197 -6.11 7.92 -14.36
C GLY A 197 -7.19 7.53 -15.37
N LEU A 198 -8.28 8.28 -15.38
CA LEU A 198 -9.43 8.12 -16.26
C LEU A 198 -9.60 9.37 -17.15
N ASP A 199 -10.59 9.39 -18.03
CA ASP A 199 -10.87 10.52 -18.93
C ASP A 199 -10.99 11.87 -18.20
N SER A 200 -11.71 11.91 -17.08
CA SER A 200 -11.99 13.13 -16.30
C SER A 200 -11.79 12.94 -14.80
N HIS A 201 -11.13 11.85 -14.39
CA HIS A 201 -11.08 11.44 -12.99
C HIS A 201 -9.78 10.71 -12.64
N VAL A 202 -9.46 10.65 -11.36
CA VAL A 202 -8.25 9.99 -10.84
C VAL A 202 -8.52 9.43 -9.45
N GLY A 203 -7.83 8.35 -9.11
CA GLY A 203 -7.85 7.78 -7.77
C GLY A 203 -6.75 6.75 -7.60
N PHE A 204 -6.90 5.93 -6.57
CA PHE A 204 -6.03 4.79 -6.31
C PHE A 204 -6.76 3.48 -6.59
N VAL A 205 -6.02 2.46 -6.97
CA VAL A 205 -6.49 1.07 -6.98
C VAL A 205 -5.58 0.24 -6.09
N SER A 206 -6.14 -0.43 -5.09
CA SER A 206 -5.43 -1.44 -4.31
C SER A 206 -5.69 -2.82 -4.88
N VAL A 207 -4.66 -3.66 -4.95
CA VAL A 207 -4.75 -5.04 -5.43
C VAL A 207 -4.15 -5.98 -4.39
N SER A 208 -4.95 -6.91 -3.90
CA SER A 208 -4.54 -8.02 -3.01
C SER A 208 -5.18 -9.31 -3.51
N GLY A 209 -4.48 -10.03 -4.39
CA GLY A 209 -5.03 -11.21 -5.06
C GLY A 209 -6.29 -10.88 -5.87
N ASP A 210 -7.43 -11.42 -5.43
CA ASP A 210 -8.74 -11.18 -6.05
C ASP A 210 -9.51 -10.00 -5.43
N GLU A 211 -9.03 -9.47 -4.29
CA GLU A 211 -9.60 -8.30 -3.64
C GLU A 211 -9.01 -7.02 -4.26
N MET A 212 -9.86 -6.25 -4.92
CA MET A 212 -9.47 -5.01 -5.59
C MET A 212 -10.46 -3.89 -5.24
N ALA A 213 -9.94 -2.76 -4.80
CA ALA A 213 -10.75 -1.58 -4.49
C ALA A 213 -10.34 -0.39 -5.35
N PHE A 214 -11.32 0.42 -5.71
CA PHE A 214 -11.12 1.75 -6.23
C PHE A 214 -11.32 2.76 -5.10
N ILE A 215 -10.29 3.54 -4.80
CA ILE A 215 -10.30 4.54 -3.72
C ILE A 215 -10.19 5.93 -4.34
N HIS A 216 -11.22 6.74 -4.22
CA HIS A 216 -11.28 8.04 -4.89
C HIS A 216 -12.22 9.02 -4.19
N SER A 217 -12.11 10.31 -4.52
CA SER A 217 -13.15 11.30 -4.22
C SER A 217 -14.25 11.21 -5.28
N SER A 218 -15.38 10.59 -4.96
CA SER A 218 -16.46 10.30 -5.92
C SER A 218 -17.27 11.54 -6.27
N TYR A 219 -17.54 11.72 -7.56
CA TYR A 219 -18.50 12.70 -8.08
C TYR A 219 -19.82 12.06 -8.52
N TYR A 220 -19.99 10.75 -8.32
CA TYR A 220 -21.23 10.05 -8.66
C TYR A 220 -22.33 10.43 -7.68
N GLU A 221 -23.57 10.50 -8.16
CA GLU A 221 -24.74 10.71 -7.30
C GLU A 221 -25.44 9.37 -7.02
N PRO A 222 -26.05 9.19 -5.82
CA PRO A 222 -26.19 10.19 -4.75
C PRO A 222 -24.94 10.37 -3.88
N ASP A 223 -23.96 9.48 -4.00
CA ASP A 223 -22.81 9.39 -3.09
C ASP A 223 -21.57 10.15 -3.60
N SER A 224 -21.57 11.48 -3.38
CA SER A 224 -20.49 12.39 -3.80
C SER A 224 -19.51 12.69 -2.66
N PHE A 225 -18.71 11.69 -2.28
CA PHE A 225 -17.71 11.80 -1.21
C PHE A 225 -16.53 10.86 -1.46
N VAL A 226 -15.47 10.96 -0.66
CA VAL A 226 -14.35 10.01 -0.71
C VAL A 226 -14.80 8.62 -0.26
N VAL A 227 -14.51 7.63 -1.09
CA VAL A 227 -14.96 6.25 -0.90
C VAL A 227 -13.89 5.26 -1.36
N ALA A 228 -13.88 4.08 -0.76
CA ALA A 228 -13.25 2.86 -1.24
C ALA A 228 -14.34 1.83 -1.54
N GLU A 229 -14.48 1.46 -2.80
CA GLU A 229 -15.51 0.55 -3.29
C GLU A 229 -14.91 -0.56 -4.17
N LYS A 230 -15.68 -1.62 -4.45
CA LYS A 230 -15.22 -2.70 -5.33
C LYS A 230 -14.86 -2.13 -6.69
N ILE A 231 -13.76 -2.60 -7.27
CA ILE A 231 -13.27 -2.03 -8.54
C ILE A 231 -14.28 -2.13 -9.68
N ASP A 232 -15.20 -3.11 -9.65
CA ASP A 232 -16.22 -3.40 -10.66
C ASP A 232 -17.66 -3.11 -10.21
N SER A 233 -17.85 -2.36 -9.11
CA SER A 233 -19.15 -1.74 -8.81
C SER A 233 -19.51 -0.69 -9.87
N LYS A 234 -20.71 -0.10 -9.76
CA LYS A 234 -21.09 1.05 -10.58
C LYS A 234 -20.31 2.28 -10.13
N ASN A 235 -19.18 2.55 -10.78
CA ASN A 235 -18.27 3.62 -10.40
C ASN A 235 -17.58 4.25 -11.64
N PRO A 236 -16.90 5.41 -11.51
CA PRO A 236 -16.23 6.04 -12.64
C PRO A 236 -15.21 5.14 -13.36
N LEU A 237 -14.54 4.25 -12.62
CA LEU A 237 -13.56 3.33 -13.18
C LEU A 237 -14.23 2.27 -14.04
N SER A 238 -15.35 1.67 -13.62
CA SER A 238 -16.10 0.68 -14.42
C SER A 238 -16.63 1.26 -15.73
N ASP A 239 -17.02 2.54 -15.71
CA ASP A 239 -17.70 3.19 -16.84
C ASP A 239 -16.74 3.87 -17.82
N SER A 240 -15.51 4.17 -17.40
CA SER A 240 -14.54 4.88 -18.23
C SER A 240 -14.08 4.05 -19.44
N LYS A 241 -13.89 4.73 -20.57
CA LYS A 241 -13.38 4.11 -21.81
C LYS A 241 -11.86 4.21 -21.93
N TYR A 242 -11.23 4.95 -21.03
CA TYR A 242 -9.81 5.24 -21.00
C TYR A 242 -9.27 5.05 -19.58
N ARG A 243 -8.30 4.15 -19.41
CA ARG A 243 -7.70 3.87 -18.11
C ARG A 243 -6.18 3.84 -18.24
N VAL A 244 -5.48 4.56 -17.38
CA VAL A 244 -4.04 4.50 -17.24
C VAL A 244 -3.72 4.02 -15.85
N PHE A 245 -2.96 2.95 -15.74
CA PHE A 245 -2.50 2.42 -14.46
C PHE A 245 -1.01 2.65 -14.30
N GLY A 246 -0.62 3.15 -13.13
CA GLY A 246 0.76 3.23 -12.70
C GLY A 246 0.90 2.63 -11.31
N LYS A 247 1.66 1.53 -11.19
CA LYS A 247 1.96 0.92 -9.89
C LYS A 247 2.91 1.84 -9.13
N ILE A 248 2.49 2.30 -7.96
CA ILE A 248 3.31 3.18 -7.13
C ILE A 248 4.11 2.37 -6.10
N LEU A 249 4.98 3.05 -5.36
CA LEU A 249 5.86 2.45 -4.35
C LEU A 249 6.88 1.46 -4.94
N SER A 250 7.33 1.68 -6.18
CA SER A 250 8.50 1.00 -6.74
C SER A 250 9.76 1.22 -5.88
N ASP A 251 10.80 0.41 -6.03
CA ASP A 251 12.06 0.60 -5.28
C ASP A 251 12.62 2.02 -5.46
N ASP A 252 12.54 2.57 -6.67
CA ASP A 252 12.94 3.95 -6.97
C ASP A 252 12.06 4.99 -6.26
N MET A 253 10.74 4.76 -6.20
CA MET A 253 9.83 5.63 -5.46
C MET A 253 10.11 5.61 -3.95
N ILE A 254 10.32 4.42 -3.38
CA ILE A 254 10.65 4.28 -1.95
C ILE A 254 12.01 4.92 -1.65
N LEU A 255 13.01 4.71 -2.50
CA LEU A 255 14.31 5.36 -2.35
C LEU A 255 14.18 6.88 -2.42
N GLY A 256 13.37 7.41 -3.34
CA GLY A 256 13.07 8.83 -3.44
C GLY A 256 12.39 9.37 -2.19
N TRP A 257 11.44 8.62 -1.62
CA TRP A 257 10.76 8.96 -0.37
C TRP A 257 11.72 9.01 0.82
N LEU A 258 12.56 7.98 1.00
CA LEU A 258 13.57 7.91 2.06
C LEU A 258 14.57 9.08 1.97
N THR A 259 15.03 9.39 0.76
CA THR A 259 16.03 10.44 0.51
C THR A 259 15.44 11.83 0.33
N GLN A 260 14.11 11.99 0.42
CA GLN A 260 13.40 13.25 0.19
C GLN A 260 13.72 13.87 -1.18
N ARG A 261 13.86 13.00 -2.20
CA ARG A 261 13.96 13.39 -3.60
C ARG A 261 12.69 14.14 -4.01
N GLU A 262 12.88 15.27 -4.66
CA GLU A 262 11.78 16.06 -5.21
C GLU A 262 11.25 15.43 -6.51
N TYR A 263 9.93 15.37 -6.63
CA TYR A 263 9.23 14.94 -7.83
C TYR A 263 8.73 16.19 -8.58
N PRO A 264 9.45 16.65 -9.62
CA PRO A 264 9.04 17.83 -10.36
C PRO A 264 7.78 17.53 -11.16
N VAL A 265 6.71 18.27 -10.88
CA VAL A 265 5.50 18.22 -11.71
C VAL A 265 5.77 19.04 -12.96
N LYS A 266 5.70 18.38 -14.13
CA LYS A 266 5.79 19.09 -15.41
C LYS A 266 4.61 20.05 -15.51
N THR A 267 4.90 21.34 -15.53
CA THR A 267 3.92 22.33 -15.96
C THR A 267 4.00 22.37 -17.48
N ASN A 268 2.98 21.89 -18.18
CA ASN A 268 2.86 22.24 -19.59
C ASN A 268 2.73 23.78 -19.66
N PRO A 269 3.52 24.47 -20.50
CA PRO A 269 3.39 25.90 -20.71
C PRO A 269 2.01 26.27 -21.26
#